data_AF-A0A950PX97-F1
#
_entry.id   AF-A0A950PX97-F1
#
_cell.length_a   1.000
_cell.length_b   1.000
_cell.length_c   1.000
_cell.angle_alpha   90.00
_cell.angle_beta   90.00
_cell.angle_gamma   90.00
#
_symmetry.space_group_name_H-M   'P 1'
#
loop_
_entity.id
_entity.type
_entity.pdbx_description
1 polymer ?
#
loop_
_entity_poly.entity_id
_entity_poly.type
_entity_poly.pdbx_seq_one_letter_code
_entity_poly.pdbx_strand_id
1 'polypeptide(L)'
;MLFAAVNSTAFKLVLTLHLLSVVIGFGGIFIVGFVGAASQRYEGREGQAIFDTSQSLGKVAEYFIYAVPVFGIALLFISTTNGNHVYWWDQGWVSAALLIYIATLGFVHAVHLPNLRRMGALMAELNAGGPPPAGASGPPPQVAELEERGKRAGLYGGLANLAWVVVLILMVWKPGL
;
A
#
# COMPACT_ATOMS: atom_id res chain seq x y z
N MET A 1 -28.59 -23.69 9.99
CA MET A 1 -27.26 -24.19 10.44
C MET A 1 -26.06 -23.50 9.76
N LEU A 2 -26.26 -22.47 8.93
CA LEU A 2 -25.19 -21.60 8.37
C LEU A 2 -24.29 -20.92 9.43
N PHE A 3 -24.72 -20.90 10.70
CA PHE A 3 -24.09 -20.12 11.77
C PHE A 3 -23.02 -20.86 12.59
N ALA A 4 -22.87 -22.18 12.50
CA ALA A 4 -22.06 -22.91 13.49
C ALA A 4 -20.54 -22.75 13.29
N ALA A 5 -20.04 -22.74 12.05
CA ALA A 5 -18.60 -22.71 11.78
C ALA A 5 -17.99 -21.30 11.78
N VAL A 6 -18.74 -20.33 11.25
CA VAL A 6 -18.41 -18.88 11.26
C VAL A 6 -18.39 -18.31 12.69
N ASN A 7 -18.91 -19.07 13.65
CA ASN A 7 -19.03 -18.66 15.05
C ASN A 7 -17.98 -19.31 15.96
N SER A 8 -17.07 -20.12 15.40
CA SER A 8 -15.95 -20.71 16.14
C SER A 8 -14.93 -19.67 16.60
N THR A 9 -14.30 -19.91 17.75
CA THR A 9 -13.28 -19.00 18.32
C THR A 9 -12.11 -18.79 17.36
N ALA A 10 -11.65 -19.86 16.69
CA ALA A 10 -10.56 -19.77 15.72
C ALA A 10 -10.92 -18.87 14.54
N PHE A 11 -12.12 -19.06 13.95
CA PHE A 11 -12.58 -18.22 12.85
C PHE A 11 -12.64 -16.74 13.27
N LYS A 12 -13.23 -16.44 14.43
CA LYS A 12 -13.34 -15.06 14.93
C LYS A 12 -11.97 -14.43 15.17
N LEU A 13 -11.03 -15.15 15.76
CA LEU A 13 -9.68 -14.65 16.01
C LEU A 13 -8.96 -14.30 14.70
N VAL A 14 -8.96 -15.22 13.73
CA VAL A 14 -8.31 -14.98 12.44
C VAL A 14 -9.02 -13.86 11.67
N LEU A 15 -10.35 -13.77 11.77
CA LEU A 15 -11.12 -12.68 11.18
C LEU A 15 -10.72 -11.33 11.79
N THR A 16 -10.59 -11.26 13.12
CA THR A 16 -10.11 -10.05 13.79
C THR A 16 -8.70 -9.67 13.32
N LEU A 17 -7.78 -10.63 13.20
CA LEU A 17 -6.42 -10.37 12.72
C LEU A 17 -6.40 -9.92 11.25
N HIS A 18 -7.23 -10.52 10.40
CA HIS A 18 -7.40 -10.10 9.01
C HIS A 18 -7.91 -8.66 8.91
N LEU A 19 -8.99 -8.33 9.62
CA LEU A 19 -9.56 -6.98 9.62
C LEU A 19 -8.61 -5.95 10.21
N LEU A 20 -7.89 -6.29 11.29
CA LEU A 20 -6.86 -5.43 11.87
C LEU A 20 -5.75 -5.13 10.84
N SER A 21 -5.33 -6.16 10.11
CA SER A 21 -4.31 -6.03 9.05
C SER A 21 -4.78 -5.14 7.91
N VAL A 22 -6.05 -5.26 7.53
CA VAL A 22 -6.68 -4.40 6.52
C VAL A 22 -6.72 -2.94 6.98
N VAL A 23 -7.18 -2.67 8.20
CA VAL A 23 -7.29 -1.30 8.74
C VAL A 23 -5.92 -0.63 8.86
N ILE A 24 -4.94 -1.33 9.44
CA ILE A 24 -3.59 -0.76 9.64
C ILE A 24 -2.83 -0.69 8.32
N GLY A 25 -2.89 -1.73 7.49
CA GLY A 25 -2.17 -1.79 6.22
C GLY A 25 -2.73 -0.80 5.18
N PHE A 26 -4.01 -0.94 4.82
CA PHE A 26 -4.61 -0.09 3.79
C PHE A 26 -4.85 1.34 4.30
N GLY A 27 -5.25 1.51 5.56
CA GLY A 27 -5.38 2.83 6.17
C GLY A 27 -4.03 3.54 6.30
N GLY A 28 -3.00 2.81 6.75
CA GLY A 28 -1.65 3.34 6.91
C GLY A 28 -1.05 3.83 5.59
N ILE A 29 -1.16 3.04 4.51
CA ILE A 29 -0.60 3.43 3.21
C ILE A 29 -1.33 4.65 2.61
N PHE A 30 -2.63 4.81 2.90
CA PHE A 30 -3.41 5.98 2.49
C PHE A 30 -2.85 7.26 3.13
N ILE A 31 -2.56 7.22 4.44
CA ILE A 31 -1.96 8.34 5.19
C ILE A 31 -0.53 8.63 4.71
N VAL A 32 0.27 7.60 4.49
CA VAL A 32 1.65 7.71 3.99
C VAL A 32 1.71 8.51 2.69
N GLY A 33 0.74 8.30 1.78
CA GLY A 33 0.61 9.08 0.55
C GLY A 33 0.39 10.58 0.79
N PHE A 34 -0.45 10.95 1.77
CA PHE A 34 -0.68 12.36 2.11
C PHE A 34 0.55 13.00 2.77
N VAL A 35 1.21 12.30 3.70
CA VAL A 35 2.43 12.81 4.34
C VAL A 35 3.56 12.95 3.30
N GLY A 36 3.67 11.99 2.38
CA GLY A 36 4.62 12.05 1.27
C GLY A 36 4.35 13.24 0.35
N ALA A 37 3.09 13.51 0.00
CA ALA A 37 2.72 14.70 -0.78
C ALA A 37 2.99 16.01 -0.03
N ALA A 38 2.78 16.03 1.30
CA ALA A 38 3.07 17.19 2.12
C ALA A 38 4.57 17.54 2.15
N SER A 39 5.47 16.56 1.97
CA SER A 39 6.92 16.82 1.89
C SER A 39 7.29 17.79 0.77
N GLN A 40 6.52 17.84 -0.32
CA GLN A 40 6.77 18.72 -1.46
C GLN A 40 6.53 20.20 -1.16
N ARG A 41 5.92 20.52 -0.01
CA ARG A 41 5.71 21.90 0.44
C ARG A 41 6.92 22.49 1.17
N TYR A 42 7.92 21.66 1.46
CA TYR A 42 9.11 22.04 2.19
C TYR A 42 10.34 21.82 1.32
N GLU A 43 11.29 22.74 1.41
CA GLU A 43 12.53 22.66 0.65
C GLU A 43 13.65 22.01 1.48
N GLY A 44 14.62 21.47 0.77
CA GLY A 44 15.86 20.98 1.36
C GLY A 44 15.68 19.85 2.39
N ARG A 45 16.33 20.01 3.54
CA ARG A 45 16.44 18.96 4.59
C ARG A 45 15.12 18.70 5.31
N GLU A 46 14.27 19.72 5.43
CA GLU A 46 12.96 19.58 6.08
C GLU A 46 12.02 18.72 5.24
N GLY A 47 11.95 18.98 3.94
CA GLY A 47 11.19 18.15 3.00
C GLY A 47 11.68 16.70 3.00
N GLN A 48 13.00 16.49 3.01
CA GLN A 48 13.57 15.14 3.08
C GLN A 48 13.19 14.42 4.38
N ALA A 49 13.25 15.08 5.53
CA ALA A 49 12.88 14.46 6.82
C ALA A 49 11.42 14.01 6.85
N ILE A 50 10.50 14.81 6.27
CA ILE A 50 9.08 14.43 6.15
C ILE A 50 8.92 13.24 5.19
N PHE A 51 9.63 13.25 4.07
CA PHE A 51 9.64 12.14 3.11
C PHE A 51 10.14 10.84 3.77
N ASP A 52 11.26 10.87 4.47
CA ASP A 52 11.85 9.71 5.14
C ASP A 52 10.94 9.17 6.26
N THR A 53 10.24 10.07 6.96
CA THR A 53 9.22 9.71 7.94
C THR A 53 8.04 8.99 7.29
N SER A 54 7.55 9.51 6.15
CA SER A 54 6.51 8.87 5.34
C SER A 54 6.93 7.47 4.89
N GLN A 55 8.16 7.31 4.38
CA GLN A 55 8.67 5.99 3.99
C GLN A 55 8.79 5.02 5.16
N SER A 56 9.17 5.51 6.35
CA SER A 56 9.28 4.69 7.55
C SER A 56 7.91 4.20 8.05
N LEU A 57 6.90 5.06 8.03
CA LEU A 57 5.51 4.67 8.30
C LEU A 57 4.99 3.67 7.24
N GLY A 58 5.38 3.86 5.98
CA GLY A 58 5.07 2.95 4.89
C GLY A 58 5.54 1.52 5.15
N LYS A 59 6.77 1.35 5.66
CA LYS A 59 7.31 0.02 6.03
C LYS A 59 6.48 -0.69 7.10
N VAL A 60 5.95 0.05 8.07
CA VAL A 60 5.07 -0.52 9.11
C VAL A 60 3.76 -0.99 8.47
N ALA A 61 3.13 -0.15 7.66
CA ALA A 61 1.90 -0.51 6.94
C ALA A 61 2.11 -1.71 6.02
N GLU A 62 3.27 -1.82 5.37
CA GLU A 62 3.64 -2.89 4.45
C GLU A 62 3.57 -4.28 5.11
N TYR A 63 4.03 -4.42 6.36
CA TYR A 63 3.91 -5.69 7.10
C TYR A 63 2.45 -6.13 7.26
N PHE A 64 1.55 -5.18 7.56
CA PHE A 64 0.13 -5.47 7.70
C PHE A 64 -0.52 -5.75 6.35
N ILE A 65 -0.11 -5.07 5.27
CA ILE A 65 -0.55 -5.38 3.91
C ILE A 65 -0.25 -6.85 3.61
N TYR A 66 0.99 -7.33 3.85
CA TYR A 66 1.33 -8.75 3.64
C TYR A 66 0.56 -9.72 4.53
N ALA A 67 0.15 -9.30 5.72
CA ALA A 67 -0.65 -10.12 6.61
C ALA A 67 -2.11 -10.29 6.11
N VAL A 68 -2.65 -9.35 5.32
CA VAL A 68 -4.01 -9.42 4.76
C VAL A 68 -4.28 -10.74 4.04
N PRO A 69 -3.52 -11.13 2.99
CA PRO A 69 -3.77 -12.39 2.29
C PRO A 69 -3.46 -13.61 3.16
N VAL A 70 -2.48 -13.53 4.07
CA VAL A 70 -2.14 -14.65 4.96
C VAL A 70 -3.36 -15.02 5.83
N PHE A 71 -3.95 -14.04 6.51
CA PHE A 71 -5.14 -14.28 7.32
C PHE A 71 -6.39 -14.51 6.48
N GLY A 72 -6.51 -13.86 5.31
CA GLY A 72 -7.64 -14.06 4.40
C GLY A 72 -7.70 -15.49 3.86
N ILE A 73 -6.55 -16.04 3.44
CA ILE A 73 -6.44 -17.43 2.99
C ILE A 73 -6.71 -18.39 4.15
N ALA A 74 -6.17 -18.11 5.35
CA ALA A 74 -6.46 -18.92 6.52
C ALA A 74 -7.97 -18.99 6.82
N LEU A 75 -8.72 -17.89 6.62
CA LEU A 75 -10.18 -17.89 6.77
C LEU A 75 -10.88 -18.81 5.76
N LEU A 76 -10.41 -18.89 4.51
CA LEU A 76 -10.99 -19.80 3.51
C LEU A 76 -10.90 -21.25 4.00
N PHE A 77 -9.74 -21.65 4.53
CA PHE A 77 -9.53 -23.00 5.07
C PHE A 77 -10.34 -23.27 6.34
N ILE A 78 -10.50 -22.29 7.23
CA ILE A 78 -11.25 -22.46 8.49
C ILE A 78 -12.78 -22.41 8.26
N SER A 79 -13.23 -21.81 7.15
CA SER A 79 -14.65 -21.59 6.85
C SER A 79 -15.43 -22.87 6.45
N THR A 80 -15.33 -23.95 7.20
CA THR A 80 -15.98 -25.24 6.87
C THR A 80 -17.27 -25.47 7.64
N THR A 81 -18.39 -25.71 6.96
CA THR A 81 -19.67 -26.16 7.56
C THR A 81 -20.04 -27.55 7.03
N ASN A 82 -20.30 -28.51 7.92
CA ASN A 82 -20.66 -29.89 7.56
C ASN A 82 -19.68 -30.56 6.56
N GLY A 83 -18.38 -30.25 6.68
CA GLY A 83 -17.34 -30.78 5.78
C GLY A 83 -17.15 -30.02 4.47
N ASN A 84 -17.97 -29.00 4.18
CA ASN A 84 -17.87 -28.18 2.97
C ASN A 84 -17.42 -26.75 3.28
N HIS A 85 -16.59 -26.16 2.42
CA HIS A 85 -16.17 -24.76 2.56
C HIS A 85 -17.32 -23.81 2.22
N VAL A 86 -17.59 -22.85 3.11
CA VAL A 86 -18.56 -21.77 2.93
C VAL A 86 -18.01 -20.70 2.01
N TYR A 87 -16.71 -20.40 2.15
CA TYR A 87 -15.98 -19.48 1.28
C TYR A 87 -14.84 -20.22 0.61
N TRP A 88 -14.75 -20.13 -0.72
CA TRP A 88 -13.73 -20.83 -1.50
C TRP A 88 -13.36 -20.07 -2.78
N TRP A 89 -12.38 -20.58 -3.52
CA TRP A 89 -11.75 -19.92 -4.66
C TRP A 89 -12.64 -19.75 -5.89
N ASP A 90 -13.72 -20.53 -5.96
CA ASP A 90 -14.74 -20.47 -7.02
C ASP A 90 -15.61 -19.20 -6.94
N GLN A 91 -15.62 -18.54 -5.77
CA GLN A 91 -16.36 -17.30 -5.59
C GLN A 91 -15.63 -16.16 -6.29
N GLY A 92 -16.31 -15.52 -7.24
CA GLY A 92 -15.73 -14.50 -8.11
C GLY A 92 -15.10 -13.32 -7.34
N TRP A 93 -15.69 -12.90 -6.22
CA TRP A 93 -15.15 -11.83 -5.39
C TRP A 93 -13.85 -12.21 -4.67
N VAL A 94 -13.68 -13.47 -4.27
CA VAL A 94 -12.44 -13.98 -3.62
C VAL A 94 -11.30 -13.97 -4.62
N SER A 95 -11.52 -14.61 -5.77
CA SER A 95 -10.50 -14.75 -6.82
C SER A 95 -10.15 -13.40 -7.45
N ALA A 96 -11.13 -12.55 -7.74
CA ALA A 96 -10.89 -11.21 -8.26
C ALA A 96 -10.10 -10.33 -7.28
N ALA A 97 -10.45 -10.34 -5.99
CA ALA A 97 -9.73 -9.56 -5.00
C ALA A 97 -8.29 -10.05 -4.81
N LEU A 98 -8.06 -11.37 -4.79
CA LEU A 98 -6.70 -11.92 -4.72
C LEU A 98 -5.87 -11.54 -5.96
N LEU A 99 -6.46 -11.61 -7.15
CA LEU A 99 -5.80 -11.23 -8.39
C LEU A 99 -5.40 -9.75 -8.39
N ILE A 100 -6.33 -8.86 -8.03
CA ILE A 100 -6.07 -7.41 -7.92
C ILE A 100 -5.01 -7.14 -6.86
N TYR A 101 -5.07 -7.83 -5.72
CA TYR A 101 -4.08 -7.71 -4.65
C TYR A 101 -2.67 -8.07 -5.14
N ILE A 102 -2.51 -9.22 -5.80
CA ILE A 102 -1.22 -9.67 -6.34
C ILE A 102 -0.72 -8.69 -7.41
N ALA A 103 -1.58 -8.27 -8.33
CA ALA A 103 -1.24 -7.31 -9.37
C ALA A 103 -0.78 -5.96 -8.77
N THR A 104 -1.45 -5.50 -7.71
CA THR A 104 -1.13 -4.24 -7.04
C THR A 104 0.17 -4.34 -6.27
N LEU A 105 0.42 -5.45 -5.55
CA LEU A 105 1.73 -5.68 -4.94
C LEU A 105 2.85 -5.71 -5.99
N GLY A 106 2.65 -6.46 -7.07
CA GLY A 106 3.62 -6.53 -8.17
C GLY A 106 3.91 -5.14 -8.75
N PHE A 107 2.88 -4.35 -9.00
CA PHE A 107 3.01 -2.97 -9.47
C PHE A 107 3.77 -2.08 -8.48
N VAL A 108 3.43 -2.14 -7.19
CA VAL A 108 4.10 -1.32 -6.16
C VAL A 108 5.58 -1.69 -6.07
N HIS A 109 5.92 -2.97 -6.05
CA HIS A 109 7.32 -3.43 -5.98
C HIS A 109 8.13 -3.13 -7.24
N ALA A 110 7.53 -3.33 -8.42
CA ALA A 110 8.24 -3.16 -9.68
C ALA A 110 8.38 -1.69 -10.11
N VAL A 111 7.41 -0.84 -9.75
CA VAL A 111 7.29 0.52 -10.30
C VAL A 111 7.35 1.58 -9.22
N HIS A 112 6.47 1.51 -8.22
CA HIS A 112 6.29 2.59 -7.26
C HIS A 112 7.47 2.71 -6.29
N LEU A 113 7.89 1.60 -5.67
CA LEU A 113 8.94 1.59 -4.67
C LEU A 113 10.32 1.96 -5.23
N PRO A 114 10.75 1.49 -6.42
CA PRO A 114 11.97 1.98 -7.06
C PRO A 114 11.92 3.48 -7.35
N ASN A 115 10.76 4.01 -7.75
CA ASN A 115 10.59 5.44 -7.98
C ASN A 115 10.78 6.25 -6.68
N LEU A 116 10.16 5.82 -5.58
CA LEU A 116 10.30 6.47 -4.27
C LEU A 116 11.75 6.43 -3.75
N ARG A 117 12.45 5.29 -3.91
CA ARG A 117 13.87 5.17 -3.55
C ARG A 117 14.73 6.16 -4.32
N ARG A 118 14.49 6.34 -5.62
CA ARG A 118 15.22 7.30 -6.43
C ARG A 118 14.90 8.75 -6.05
N MET A 119 13.66 9.06 -5.68
CA MET A 119 13.31 10.37 -5.14
C MET A 119 14.11 10.68 -3.87
N GLY A 120 14.17 9.75 -2.91
CA GLY A 120 14.97 9.92 -1.70
C GLY A 120 16.46 10.14 -1.98
N ALA A 121 17.02 9.42 -2.95
CA ALA A 121 18.41 9.62 -3.39
C ALA A 121 18.63 11.03 -4.00
N LEU A 122 17.73 11.50 -4.87
CA LEU A 122 17.80 12.83 -5.46
C LEU A 122 17.68 13.94 -4.41
N MET A 123 16.79 13.78 -3.42
CA MET A 123 16.67 14.70 -2.29
C MET A 123 17.99 14.77 -1.51
N ALA A 124 18.63 13.63 -1.25
CA ALA A 124 19.92 13.58 -0.57
C ALA A 124 21.05 14.23 -1.41
N GLU A 125 21.08 13.98 -2.72
CA GLU A 125 22.04 14.61 -3.65
C GLU A 125 21.90 16.13 -3.65
N LEU A 126 20.66 16.65 -3.74
CA LEU A 126 20.38 18.08 -3.70
C LEU A 126 20.76 18.71 -2.36
N ASN A 127 20.52 18.02 -1.24
CA ASN A 127 20.89 18.49 0.09
C ASN A 127 22.40 18.44 0.37
N ALA A 128 23.14 17.58 -0.33
CA ALA A 128 24.59 17.50 -0.27
C ALA A 128 25.28 18.47 -1.24
N GLY A 129 24.60 18.88 -2.31
CA GLY A 129 25.07 19.87 -3.26
C GLY A 129 25.31 21.21 -2.59
N GLY A 130 26.55 21.69 -2.63
CA GLY A 130 26.87 23.08 -2.24
C GLY A 130 26.20 24.10 -3.17
N PRO A 131 26.37 25.40 -2.91
CA PRO A 131 25.79 26.45 -3.75
C PRO A 131 26.17 26.25 -5.23
N PRO A 132 25.27 26.57 -6.18
CA PRO A 132 25.52 26.39 -7.60
C PRO A 132 26.85 27.02 -8.02
N PRO A 133 27.61 26.40 -8.93
CA PRO A 133 28.81 27.02 -9.49
C PRO A 133 28.49 28.42 -10.01
N ALA A 134 29.35 29.39 -9.73
CA ALA A 134 29.16 30.77 -10.20
C ALA A 134 29.01 30.78 -11.73
N GLY A 135 27.87 31.27 -12.23
CA GLY A 135 27.53 31.27 -13.66
C GLY A 135 26.61 30.13 -14.13
N ALA A 136 26.22 29.19 -13.26
CA ALA A 136 25.18 28.22 -13.56
C ALA A 136 23.82 28.93 -13.69
N SER A 137 23.24 28.92 -14.89
CA SER A 137 21.89 29.45 -15.14
C SER A 137 20.85 28.34 -15.07
N GLY A 138 20.04 28.34 -14.02
CA GLY A 138 18.86 27.47 -13.87
C GLY A 138 18.95 26.47 -12.70
N PRO A 139 17.81 25.87 -12.30
CA PRO A 139 17.78 24.84 -11.27
C PRO A 139 18.63 23.64 -11.67
N PRO A 140 19.28 22.95 -10.71
CA PRO A 140 19.99 21.71 -10.99
C PRO A 140 19.08 20.69 -11.68
N PRO A 141 19.59 19.88 -12.64
CA PRO A 141 18.77 18.88 -13.35
C PRO A 141 18.09 17.89 -12.40
N GLN A 142 18.66 17.66 -11.22
CA GLN A 142 18.09 16.84 -10.16
C GLN A 142 16.73 17.36 -9.66
N VAL A 143 16.51 18.68 -9.68
CA VAL A 143 15.22 19.29 -9.30
C VAL A 143 14.13 18.90 -10.28
N ALA A 144 14.42 18.98 -11.59
CA ALA A 144 13.48 18.59 -12.63
C ALA A 144 13.17 17.09 -12.59
N GLU A 145 14.19 16.23 -12.40
CA GLU A 145 13.98 14.78 -12.23
C GLU A 145 13.13 14.48 -10.97
N LEU A 146 13.40 15.16 -9.85
CA LEU A 146 12.66 14.99 -8.61
C LEU A 146 11.19 15.38 -8.77
N GLU A 147 10.90 16.49 -9.45
CA GLU A 147 9.53 16.94 -9.71
C GLU A 147 8.77 15.93 -10.59
N GLU A 148 9.39 15.45 -11.67
CA GLU A 148 8.78 14.46 -12.55
C GLU A 148 8.47 13.16 -11.79
N ARG A 149 9.42 12.68 -10.99
CA ARG A 149 9.23 11.48 -10.16
C ARG A 149 8.18 11.69 -9.07
N GLY A 150 8.07 12.90 -8.53
CA GLY A 150 7.01 13.29 -7.60
C GLY A 150 5.62 13.16 -8.22
N LYS A 151 5.45 13.63 -9.46
CA LYS A 151 4.18 13.46 -10.21
C LYS A 151 3.86 11.98 -10.43
N ARG A 152 4.87 11.18 -10.82
CA ARG A 152 4.75 9.72 -10.97
C ARG A 152 4.38 9.03 -9.66
N ALA A 153 5.00 9.42 -8.54
CA ALA A 153 4.67 8.88 -7.22
C ALA A 153 3.22 9.16 -6.82
N GLY A 154 2.72 10.37 -7.09
CA GLY A 154 1.32 10.72 -6.89
C GLY A 154 0.37 9.83 -7.70
N LEU A 155 0.67 9.64 -9.00
CA LEU A 155 -0.11 8.77 -9.88
C LEU A 155 -0.07 7.30 -9.41
N TYR A 156 1.12 6.75 -9.16
CA TYR A 156 1.30 5.36 -8.75
C TYR A 156 0.64 5.07 -7.40
N GLY A 157 0.79 5.98 -6.43
CA GLY A 157 0.11 5.90 -5.14
C GLY A 157 -1.41 5.97 -5.29
N GLY A 158 -1.93 6.87 -6.12
CA GLY A 158 -3.36 6.98 -6.40
C GLY A 158 -3.95 5.71 -7.03
N LEU A 159 -3.27 5.13 -8.02
CA LEU A 159 -3.67 3.87 -8.65
C LEU A 159 -3.66 2.70 -7.67
N ALA A 160 -2.60 2.57 -6.87
CA ALA A 160 -2.52 1.52 -5.84
C ALA A 160 -3.63 1.66 -4.80
N ASN A 161 -3.90 2.88 -4.32
CA ASN A 161 -4.98 3.15 -3.37
C ASN A 161 -6.35 2.83 -3.95
N LEU A 162 -6.60 3.17 -5.22
CA LEU A 162 -7.84 2.81 -5.90
C LEU A 162 -8.00 1.29 -5.96
N ALA A 163 -6.94 0.55 -6.29
CA ALA A 163 -6.97 -0.91 -6.30
C ALA A 163 -7.27 -1.49 -4.91
N TRP A 164 -6.68 -0.94 -3.84
CA TRP A 164 -7.00 -1.34 -2.46
C TRP A 164 -8.46 -1.07 -2.09
N VAL A 165 -9.00 0.08 -2.51
CA VAL A 165 -10.43 0.37 -2.33
C VAL A 165 -11.26 -0.69 -3.06
N VAL A 166 -10.97 -1.00 -4.32
CA VAL A 166 -11.70 -2.05 -5.07
C VAL A 166 -11.63 -3.40 -4.36
N VAL A 167 -10.46 -3.80 -3.83
CA VAL A 167 -10.33 -5.02 -3.03
C VAL A 167 -11.23 -4.98 -1.79
N LEU A 168 -11.28 -3.86 -1.08
CA LEU A 168 -12.20 -3.67 0.05
C LEU A 168 -13.67 -3.79 -0.37
N ILE A 169 -14.05 -3.16 -1.48
CA ILE A 169 -15.43 -3.24 -2.02
C ILE A 169 -15.81 -4.70 -2.26
N LEU A 170 -14.94 -5.46 -2.95
CA LEU A 170 -15.19 -6.87 -3.24
C LEU A 170 -15.33 -7.71 -1.97
N MET A 171 -14.49 -7.47 -0.97
CA MET A 171 -14.48 -8.23 0.30
C MET A 171 -15.66 -7.88 1.22
N VAL A 172 -16.16 -6.65 1.17
CA VAL A 172 -17.28 -6.20 2.00
C VAL A 172 -18.62 -6.57 1.37
N TRP A 173 -18.84 -6.21 0.10
CA TRP A 173 -20.11 -6.44 -0.57
C TRP A 173 -20.27 -7.84 -1.14
N LYS A 174 -19.15 -8.53 -1.46
CA LYS A 174 -19.13 -9.92 -1.93
C LYS A 174 -20.15 -10.18 -3.04
N PRO A 175 -20.03 -9.50 -4.19
CA PRO A 175 -20.99 -9.64 -5.29
C PRO A 175 -21.09 -11.10 -5.75
N GLY A 176 -22.32 -11.57 -5.98
CA GLY A 176 -22.60 -12.93 -6.44
C GLY A 176 -22.65 -14.00 -5.34
N LEU A 177 -22.53 -13.61 -4.08
CA LEU A 177 -22.84 -14.44 -2.90
C LEU A 177 -24.29 -14.25 -2.44
#